data_AF-A0A1H9NV79-F1
#
_entry.id   AF-A0A1H9NV79-F1
#
_cell.length_a   1.000
_cell.length_b   1.000
_cell.length_c   1.000
_cell.angle_alpha   90.00
_cell.angle_beta   90.00
_cell.angle_gamma   90.00
#
_symmetry.space_group_name_H-M   'P 1'
#
loop_
_entity.id
_entity.type
_entity.pdbx_description
1 polymer ?
#
loop_
_entity_poly.entity_id
_entity_poly.type
_entity_poly.pdbx_seq_one_letter_code
_entity_poly.pdbx_strand_id
1 'polypeptide(L)'
;MPNPNYVAPAPEGDSTEDGSEAAEKERTTAIPRIESAVPADPDDGASIVRDRLPRTRVIITSLVVGVLAMSAVVLAITHPWDPNAFDTKAKTEADTSMAGFPGTVSELQGQDSNGSSSEEVKSGDQATYEKLSDVYSKLGELSSKVDQNEDLFNQVGASGSLDDRKKGKAAADELSIEISNLISSIDSVDVTSGTYADDANNLKTLGSWLRNRMDALSSAWDVSVSYDDAQANAGKIKAPLYNSDGASVTESYRKLFNDSYSGWKPADKNGS
;
A
#
# COMPACT_ATOMS: atom_id res chain seq x y z
N MET A 1 61.78 37.29 45.71
CA MET A 1 62.50 36.52 46.74
C MET A 1 61.84 35.16 46.89
N PRO A 2 62.43 34.08 46.37
CA PRO A 2 62.18 32.71 46.82
C PRO A 2 63.41 32.13 47.57
N ASN A 3 63.29 30.88 48.04
CA ASN A 3 64.30 30.08 48.77
C ASN A 3 64.61 30.50 50.21
N PRO A 4 65.10 29.58 51.08
CA PRO A 4 65.76 28.29 50.78
C PRO A 4 65.05 27.03 51.39
N ASN A 5 65.08 25.87 50.71
CA ASN A 5 65.97 24.68 50.93
C ASN A 5 65.75 23.94 52.28
N TYR A 6 66.08 22.66 52.52
CA TYR A 6 66.91 21.61 51.87
C TYR A 6 66.54 20.25 52.56
N VAL A 7 66.71 19.01 52.06
CA VAL A 7 66.95 18.41 50.72
C VAL A 7 66.71 16.87 50.83
N ALA A 8 67.10 16.07 49.83
CA ALA A 8 67.09 14.60 49.86
C ALA A 8 68.25 14.01 50.74
N PRO A 9 68.31 12.68 51.01
CA PRO A 9 68.75 11.70 50.01
C PRO A 9 68.06 10.31 50.09
N ALA A 10 68.51 9.38 49.24
CA ALA A 10 68.26 7.94 49.31
C ALA A 10 69.35 7.23 50.19
N PRO A 11 69.62 5.91 50.08
CA PRO A 11 68.82 4.83 50.66
C PRO A 11 69.62 3.91 51.61
N GLU A 12 68.96 3.37 52.63
CA GLU A 12 69.40 2.23 53.45
C GLU A 12 68.14 1.40 53.79
N GLY A 13 68.12 0.07 53.83
CA GLY A 13 69.19 -0.90 53.67
C GLY A 13 69.13 -1.98 54.75
N ASP A 14 68.27 -3.00 54.59
CA ASP A 14 68.53 -4.30 55.22
C ASP A 14 68.07 -5.48 54.33
N SER A 15 68.85 -6.54 54.47
CA SER A 15 68.96 -7.85 53.81
C SER A 15 67.71 -8.72 54.03
N THR A 16 67.33 -9.69 53.20
CA THR A 16 68.08 -10.85 52.66
C THR A 16 67.43 -11.33 51.35
N GLU A 17 68.15 -11.45 50.24
CA GLU A 17 68.88 -12.66 49.80
C GLU A 17 68.03 -13.93 49.58
N ASP A 18 67.65 -14.17 48.31
CA ASP A 18 67.89 -15.40 47.49
C ASP A 18 66.93 -15.37 46.26
N GLY A 19 67.34 -15.53 45.00
CA GLY A 19 68.66 -15.67 44.39
C GLY A 19 68.55 -15.86 42.86
N SER A 20 69.66 -15.67 42.14
CA SER A 20 69.85 -15.87 40.69
C SER A 20 69.12 -14.94 39.68
N GLU A 21 69.85 -13.90 39.25
CA GLU A 21 69.74 -13.37 37.89
C GLU A 21 70.27 -14.38 36.86
N ALA A 22 69.76 -14.34 35.63
CA ALA A 22 70.60 -14.29 34.42
C ALA A 22 69.75 -14.09 33.15
N ALA A 23 70.06 -13.05 32.38
CA ALA A 23 69.40 -12.73 31.13
C ALA A 23 69.90 -13.56 29.93
N GLU A 24 69.06 -13.61 28.89
CA GLU A 24 69.41 -13.68 27.47
C GLU A 24 70.50 -14.66 27.01
N LYS A 25 70.08 -15.77 26.38
CA LYS A 25 70.72 -16.29 25.16
C LYS A 25 69.70 -16.69 24.11
N GLU A 26 70.01 -16.31 22.87
CA GLU A 26 69.22 -16.55 21.68
C GLU A 26 68.86 -18.02 21.49
N ARG A 27 67.59 -18.32 21.18
CA ARG A 27 67.25 -19.47 20.35
C ARG A 27 66.01 -19.21 19.51
N THR A 28 66.27 -19.22 18.21
CA THR A 28 65.34 -19.15 17.08
C THR A 28 64.28 -20.27 17.09
N THR A 29 63.26 -20.08 16.24
CA THR A 29 62.28 -21.08 15.78
C THR A 29 61.32 -21.69 16.80
N ALA A 30 60.07 -21.20 16.81
CA ALA A 30 58.94 -21.92 16.20
C ALA A 30 57.65 -21.07 16.22
N ILE A 31 57.08 -20.75 15.05
CA ILE A 31 55.70 -20.24 14.97
C ILE A 31 54.78 -21.47 15.12
N PRO A 32 53.83 -21.50 16.07
CA PRO A 32 52.85 -22.56 16.15
C PRO A 32 51.90 -22.45 14.95
N ARG A 33 52.17 -23.24 13.91
CA ARG A 33 51.26 -23.42 12.77
C ARG A 33 50.06 -24.22 13.29
N ILE A 34 48.90 -23.58 13.42
CA ILE A 34 47.66 -24.28 13.75
C ILE A 34 47.25 -25.09 12.52
N GLU A 35 47.55 -26.38 12.53
CA GLU A 35 47.15 -27.30 11.47
C GLU A 35 45.65 -27.59 11.61
N SER A 36 44.90 -27.19 10.58
CA SER A 36 43.46 -27.34 10.50
C SER A 36 43.09 -28.81 10.36
N ALA A 37 42.48 -29.39 11.39
CA ALA A 37 41.95 -30.74 11.36
C ALA A 37 40.60 -30.79 10.60
N VAL A 38 40.66 -30.66 9.28
CA VAL A 38 39.53 -30.93 8.36
C VAL A 38 39.76 -32.30 7.72
N PRO A 39 38.96 -33.32 8.05
CA PRO A 39 38.91 -34.54 7.25
C PRO A 39 38.30 -34.21 5.89
N ALA A 40 39.03 -34.50 4.82
CA ALA A 40 38.45 -34.55 3.47
C ALA A 40 38.14 -36.02 3.14
N ASP A 41 36.91 -36.28 2.71
CA ASP A 41 36.53 -37.51 2.00
C ASP A 41 35.55 -37.12 0.86
N PRO A 42 35.50 -37.90 -0.24
CA PRO A 42 35.15 -37.37 -1.56
C PRO A 42 33.65 -37.36 -1.89
N ASP A 43 33.33 -36.60 -2.94
CA ASP A 43 32.03 -36.59 -3.62
C ASP A 43 31.60 -37.98 -4.12
N ASP A 44 30.32 -38.32 -3.96
CA ASP A 44 29.55 -38.95 -5.06
C ASP A 44 28.02 -38.91 -4.82
N GLY A 45 27.26 -38.85 -5.92
CA GLY A 45 25.87 -39.34 -5.99
C GLY A 45 24.73 -38.47 -5.43
N ALA A 46 23.94 -37.88 -6.34
CA ALA A 46 22.70 -37.19 -6.00
C ALA A 46 21.58 -38.12 -5.49
N SER A 47 20.83 -37.70 -4.47
CA SER A 47 19.43 -38.10 -4.31
C SER A 47 18.59 -37.03 -3.58
N ILE A 48 17.31 -36.95 -3.95
CA ILE A 48 16.37 -35.91 -3.52
C ILE A 48 15.65 -36.34 -2.25
N VAL A 49 15.64 -35.50 -1.21
CA VAL A 49 14.56 -35.46 -0.21
C VAL A 49 14.20 -33.99 0.10
N ARG A 50 13.39 -33.38 -0.76
CA ARG A 50 12.57 -32.22 -0.39
C ARG A 50 11.32 -32.74 0.30
N ASP A 51 11.22 -32.65 1.63
CA ASP A 51 9.98 -33.09 2.30
C ASP A 51 9.60 -32.32 3.59
N ARG A 52 9.29 -31.03 3.41
CA ARG A 52 8.38 -30.16 4.22
C ARG A 52 7.93 -29.03 3.27
N LEU A 53 6.66 -28.66 3.05
CA LEU A 53 5.39 -28.98 3.69
C LEU A 53 4.26 -29.08 2.61
N PRO A 54 3.44 -30.15 2.57
CA PRO A 54 2.30 -30.22 1.64
C PRO A 54 1.12 -29.30 2.00
N ARG A 55 1.12 -28.64 3.17
CA ARG A 55 -0.02 -27.83 3.66
C ARG A 55 -0.16 -26.45 3.01
N THR A 56 0.93 -25.77 2.65
CA THR A 56 0.87 -24.36 2.21
C THR A 56 0.14 -24.20 0.88
N ARG A 57 0.31 -25.14 -0.05
CA ARG A 57 -0.36 -25.10 -1.37
C ARG A 57 -1.87 -25.30 -1.26
N VAL A 58 -2.34 -26.17 -0.36
CA VAL A 58 -3.77 -26.45 -0.17
C VAL A 58 -4.53 -25.22 0.33
N ILE A 59 -3.93 -24.44 1.24
CA ILE A 59 -4.54 -23.22 1.79
C ILE A 59 -4.71 -22.15 0.69
N ILE A 60 -3.68 -21.93 -0.13
CA ILE A 60 -3.72 -20.98 -1.25
C ILE A 60 -4.80 -21.38 -2.27
N THR A 61 -4.92 -22.67 -2.61
CA THR A 61 -5.97 -23.15 -3.52
C THR A 61 -7.38 -22.93 -2.97
N SER A 62 -7.62 -23.15 -1.67
CA SER A 62 -8.96 -22.95 -1.08
C SER A 62 -9.45 -21.50 -1.11
N LEU A 63 -8.57 -20.52 -0.91
CA LEU A 63 -8.91 -19.10 -0.97
C LEU A 63 -9.33 -18.68 -2.39
N VAL A 64 -8.60 -19.12 -3.41
CA VAL A 64 -8.90 -18.82 -4.82
C VAL A 64 -10.25 -19.40 -5.25
N VAL A 65 -10.57 -20.63 -4.83
CA VAL A 65 -11.86 -21.27 -5.15
C VAL A 65 -13.05 -20.57 -4.46
N GLY A 66 -12.88 -20.11 -3.21
CA GLY A 66 -13.93 -19.40 -2.47
C GLY A 66 -14.35 -18.07 -3.11
N VAL A 67 -13.39 -17.28 -3.58
CA VAL A 67 -13.65 -16.00 -4.26
C VAL A 67 -14.38 -16.21 -5.59
N LEU A 68 -13.99 -17.24 -6.37
CA LEU A 68 -14.65 -17.58 -7.63
C LEU A 68 -16.11 -18.05 -7.43
N ALA A 69 -16.38 -18.81 -6.36
CA ALA A 69 -17.74 -19.27 -6.07
C ALA A 69 -18.69 -18.11 -5.73
N MET A 70 -18.24 -17.13 -4.94
CA MET A 70 -19.03 -15.96 -4.58
C MET A 70 -19.34 -15.05 -5.78
N SER A 71 -18.37 -14.82 -6.67
CA SER A 71 -18.57 -13.98 -7.86
C SER A 71 -19.54 -14.62 -8.87
N ALA A 72 -19.50 -15.95 -9.02
CA ALA A 72 -20.40 -16.68 -9.91
C ALA A 72 -21.88 -16.55 -9.50
N VAL A 73 -22.19 -16.55 -8.20
CA VAL A 73 -23.58 -16.41 -7.71
C VAL A 73 -24.14 -15.02 -7.98
N VAL A 74 -23.35 -13.95 -7.80
CA VAL A 74 -23.81 -12.58 -8.10
C VAL A 74 -24.07 -12.41 -9.60
N LEU A 75 -23.15 -12.86 -10.46
CA LEU A 75 -23.30 -12.82 -11.92
C LEU A 75 -24.49 -13.66 -12.43
N ALA A 76 -24.80 -14.78 -11.76
CA ALA A 76 -25.96 -15.62 -12.06
C ALA A 76 -27.30 -15.06 -11.54
N ILE A 77 -27.29 -14.01 -10.72
CA ILE A 77 -28.51 -13.29 -10.33
C ILE A 77 -28.70 -12.06 -11.22
N THR A 78 -27.63 -11.34 -11.55
CA THR A 78 -27.70 -10.10 -12.34
C THR A 78 -27.68 -10.28 -13.86
N HIS A 79 -27.41 -11.51 -14.36
CA HIS A 79 -27.45 -11.90 -15.78
C HIS A 79 -27.08 -10.78 -16.79
N PRO A 80 -25.85 -10.22 -16.74
CA PRO A 80 -25.46 -9.09 -17.58
C PRO A 80 -25.37 -9.39 -19.09
N TRP A 81 -25.68 -10.62 -19.50
CA TRP A 81 -25.64 -11.11 -20.88
C TRP A 81 -27.00 -11.65 -21.37
N ASP A 82 -28.12 -11.42 -20.66
CA ASP A 82 -29.44 -11.77 -21.20
C ASP A 82 -29.90 -10.72 -22.25
N PRO A 83 -29.96 -11.08 -23.54
CA PRO A 83 -30.37 -10.14 -24.59
C PRO A 83 -31.85 -9.76 -24.52
N ASN A 84 -32.67 -10.45 -23.70
CA ASN A 84 -34.11 -10.19 -23.58
C ASN A 84 -34.46 -9.15 -22.51
N ALA A 85 -33.53 -8.80 -21.61
CA ALA A 85 -33.75 -7.81 -20.56
C ALA A 85 -34.04 -6.38 -21.10
N PHE A 86 -33.67 -6.13 -22.35
CA PHE A 86 -33.90 -4.87 -23.07
C PHE A 86 -34.94 -4.98 -24.19
N ASP A 87 -35.65 -6.11 -24.34
CA ASP A 87 -36.55 -6.34 -25.47
C ASP A 87 -37.94 -5.71 -25.26
N THR A 88 -37.96 -4.40 -25.07
CA THR A 88 -39.17 -3.57 -24.93
C THR A 88 -39.86 -3.38 -26.30
N LYS A 89 -40.20 -4.47 -26.99
CA LYS A 89 -40.96 -4.39 -28.24
C LYS A 89 -42.40 -3.99 -27.93
N ALA A 90 -42.70 -2.72 -28.17
CA ALA A 90 -44.05 -2.18 -28.10
C ALA A 90 -44.96 -2.90 -29.13
N LYS A 91 -45.63 -3.96 -28.70
CA LYS A 91 -46.84 -4.48 -29.36
C LYS A 91 -48.03 -3.57 -29.03
N THR A 92 -47.97 -2.35 -29.57
CA THR A 92 -49.17 -1.52 -29.73
C THR A 92 -49.54 -1.60 -31.20
N GLU A 93 -50.70 -2.17 -31.49
CA GLU A 93 -51.20 -2.28 -32.86
C GLU A 93 -51.49 -0.86 -33.37
N ALA A 94 -50.68 -0.41 -34.34
CA ALA A 94 -50.87 0.90 -34.95
C ALA A 94 -52.14 0.87 -35.80
N ASP A 95 -53.14 1.67 -35.42
CA ASP A 95 -54.36 1.85 -36.20
C ASP A 95 -54.01 2.51 -37.55
N THR A 96 -54.07 1.71 -38.62
CA THR A 96 -53.72 2.14 -39.98
C THR A 96 -54.86 2.84 -40.72
N SER A 97 -55.97 3.17 -40.05
CA SER A 97 -57.20 3.71 -40.66
C SER A 97 -57.07 5.06 -41.38
N MET A 98 -55.91 5.73 -41.31
CA MET A 98 -55.67 7.03 -41.98
C MET A 98 -54.50 7.03 -42.98
N ALA A 99 -54.02 5.86 -43.42
CA ALA A 99 -53.00 5.75 -44.48
C ALA A 99 -53.58 6.06 -45.88
N GLY A 100 -54.02 7.29 -46.14
CA GLY A 100 -54.76 7.60 -47.38
C GLY A 100 -55.18 9.04 -47.66
N PHE A 101 -54.36 10.07 -47.38
CA PHE A 101 -54.59 11.39 -48.00
C PHE A 101 -53.29 12.20 -48.22
N PRO A 102 -52.87 12.46 -49.49
CA PRO A 102 -51.71 13.29 -49.77
C PRO A 102 -52.07 14.78 -49.72
N GLY A 103 -52.02 15.37 -48.52
CA GLY A 103 -52.07 16.82 -48.34
C GLY A 103 -50.75 17.47 -48.77
N THR A 104 -50.82 18.53 -49.57
CA THR A 104 -49.66 19.25 -50.11
C THR A 104 -48.79 19.88 -49.03
N VAL A 105 -47.48 19.74 -49.15
CA VAL A 105 -46.49 20.49 -48.35
C VAL A 105 -46.62 21.99 -48.65
N SER A 106 -46.88 22.77 -47.61
CA SER A 106 -46.72 24.23 -47.64
C SER A 106 -45.86 24.69 -46.45
N GLU A 107 -44.82 25.44 -46.81
CA GLU A 107 -43.96 26.29 -45.98
C GLU A 107 -43.11 25.65 -44.86
N LEU A 108 -41.80 25.86 -45.02
CA LEU A 108 -40.79 25.80 -43.98
C LEU A 108 -41.05 26.94 -42.97
N GLN A 109 -41.97 26.72 -42.04
CA GLN A 109 -42.17 27.64 -40.92
C GLN A 109 -41.00 27.49 -39.94
N GLY A 110 -40.07 28.44 -39.98
CA GLY A 110 -38.94 28.49 -39.06
C GLY A 110 -39.42 28.57 -37.63
N GLN A 111 -39.36 27.44 -36.91
CA GLN A 111 -39.53 27.43 -35.46
C GLN A 111 -38.22 27.90 -34.81
N ASP A 112 -38.12 29.21 -34.70
CA ASP A 112 -37.48 29.83 -33.54
C ASP A 112 -38.24 29.38 -32.28
N SER A 113 -37.79 28.28 -31.70
CA SER A 113 -38.20 27.82 -30.38
C SER A 113 -37.10 28.14 -29.37
N ASN A 114 -36.93 29.44 -29.12
CA ASN A 114 -36.30 29.99 -27.93
C ASN A 114 -36.99 29.46 -26.65
N GLY A 115 -36.62 28.24 -26.28
CA GLY A 115 -37.16 27.43 -25.20
C GLY A 115 -36.16 26.36 -24.75
N SER A 116 -34.86 26.64 -24.91
CA SER A 116 -33.82 25.84 -24.28
C SER A 116 -33.79 26.17 -22.79
N SER A 117 -34.29 25.25 -21.97
CA SER A 117 -33.64 25.02 -20.67
C SER A 117 -32.18 24.69 -20.98
N SER A 118 -31.26 25.59 -20.63
CA SER A 118 -29.83 25.40 -20.86
C SER A 118 -29.27 24.33 -19.92
N GLU A 119 -29.60 23.07 -20.18
CA GLU A 119 -28.73 21.96 -19.84
C GLU A 119 -27.49 22.09 -20.71
N GLU A 120 -26.47 22.72 -20.15
CA GLU A 120 -25.19 22.95 -20.81
C GLU A 120 -24.56 21.60 -21.17
N VAL A 121 -24.58 21.25 -22.47
CA VAL A 121 -24.08 19.97 -22.98
C VAL A 121 -22.57 19.93 -22.79
N LYS A 122 -22.14 19.36 -21.66
CA LYS A 122 -20.72 19.25 -21.32
C LYS A 122 -19.99 18.41 -22.37
N SER A 123 -18.85 18.92 -22.82
CA SER A 123 -17.88 18.12 -23.58
C SER A 123 -17.46 16.87 -22.78
N GLY A 124 -17.13 15.78 -23.47
CA GLY A 124 -16.57 14.59 -22.82
C GLY A 124 -15.29 14.92 -22.03
N ASP A 125 -14.48 15.86 -22.53
CA ASP A 125 -13.27 16.33 -21.86
C ASP A 125 -13.58 17.18 -20.61
N GLN A 126 -14.67 17.96 -20.60
CA GLN A 126 -15.16 18.66 -19.41
C GLN A 126 -15.66 17.68 -18.35
N ALA A 127 -16.46 16.69 -18.74
CA ALA A 127 -16.95 15.65 -17.84
C ALA A 127 -15.81 14.78 -17.25
N THR A 128 -14.75 14.58 -18.03
CA THR A 128 -13.53 13.86 -17.62
C THR A 128 -12.72 14.66 -16.61
N TYR A 129 -12.48 15.94 -16.90
CA TYR A 129 -11.82 16.87 -15.97
C TYR A 129 -12.53 16.98 -14.62
N GLU A 130 -13.86 17.12 -14.63
CA GLU A 130 -14.67 17.19 -13.40
C GLU A 130 -14.54 15.92 -12.56
N LYS A 131 -14.63 14.73 -13.17
CA LYS A 131 -14.45 13.45 -12.49
C LYS A 131 -13.05 13.29 -11.90
N LEU A 132 -11.99 13.61 -12.64
CA LEU A 132 -10.63 13.51 -12.15
C LEU A 132 -10.35 14.53 -11.03
N SER A 133 -10.94 15.72 -11.09
CA SER A 133 -10.83 16.74 -10.04
C SER A 133 -11.54 16.33 -8.73
N ASP A 134 -12.69 15.66 -8.83
CA ASP A 134 -13.38 15.05 -7.70
C ASP A 134 -12.55 13.91 -7.07
N VAL A 135 -12.00 12.99 -7.89
CA VAL A 135 -11.15 11.91 -7.39
C VAL A 135 -9.86 12.43 -6.78
N TYR A 136 -9.21 13.42 -7.38
CA TYR A 136 -8.05 14.10 -6.81
C TYR A 136 -8.34 14.62 -5.39
N SER A 137 -9.47 15.32 -5.22
CA SER A 137 -9.87 15.89 -3.94
C SER A 137 -10.10 14.78 -2.88
N LYS A 138 -10.81 13.71 -3.27
CA LYS A 138 -11.06 12.54 -2.41
C LYS A 138 -9.78 11.79 -2.04
N LEU A 139 -8.77 11.72 -2.93
CA LEU A 139 -7.46 11.14 -2.59
C LEU A 139 -6.79 11.90 -1.45
N GLY A 140 -6.86 13.24 -1.44
CA GLY A 140 -6.35 14.06 -0.34
C GLY A 140 -7.11 13.85 0.97
N GLU A 141 -8.45 13.78 0.91
CA GLU A 141 -9.28 13.46 2.08
C GLU A 141 -8.95 12.09 2.67
N LEU A 142 -8.86 11.05 1.83
CA LEU A 142 -8.48 9.70 2.26
C LEU A 142 -7.06 9.66 2.82
N SER A 143 -6.09 10.38 2.24
CA SER A 143 -4.75 10.47 2.81
C SER A 143 -4.77 10.98 4.25
N SER A 144 -5.55 12.04 4.51
CA SER A 144 -5.74 12.61 5.86
C SER A 144 -6.42 11.62 6.81
N LYS A 145 -7.41 10.85 6.36
CA LYS A 145 -8.01 9.78 7.17
C LYS A 145 -7.02 8.64 7.47
N VAL A 146 -6.14 8.29 6.53
CA VAL A 146 -5.07 7.28 6.74
C VAL A 146 -4.02 7.79 7.74
N ASP A 147 -3.66 9.08 7.70
CA ASP A 147 -2.83 9.71 8.75
C ASP A 147 -3.49 9.57 10.13
N GLN A 148 -4.78 9.88 10.25
CA GLN A 148 -5.53 9.73 11.50
C GLN A 148 -5.61 8.27 11.99
N ASN A 149 -5.71 7.29 11.07
CA ASN A 149 -5.71 5.87 11.43
C ASN A 149 -4.32 5.40 11.91
N GLU A 150 -3.24 5.89 11.31
CA GLU A 150 -1.87 5.62 11.76
C GLU A 150 -1.59 6.27 13.12
N ASP A 151 -2.06 7.49 13.37
CA ASP A 151 -1.95 8.13 14.68
C ASP A 151 -2.75 7.36 15.76
N LEU A 152 -3.96 6.92 15.44
CA LEU A 152 -4.75 6.03 16.31
C LEU A 152 -4.01 4.72 16.58
N PHE A 153 -3.41 4.09 15.57
CA PHE A 153 -2.61 2.87 15.74
C PHE A 153 -1.41 3.12 16.66
N ASN A 154 -0.70 4.24 16.47
CA ASN A 154 0.43 4.61 17.32
C ASN A 154 0.01 4.87 18.77
N GLN A 155 -1.20 5.39 19.00
CA GLN A 155 -1.76 5.66 20.32
C GLN A 155 -2.24 4.40 21.06
N VAL A 156 -3.04 3.53 20.39
CA VAL A 156 -3.76 2.42 21.06
C VAL A 156 -3.41 1.02 20.54
N GLY A 157 -2.75 0.89 19.38
CA GLY A 157 -2.52 -0.39 18.70
C GLY A 157 -1.74 -1.42 19.54
N ALA A 158 -0.85 -0.97 20.43
CA ALA A 158 -0.04 -1.85 21.29
C ALA A 158 -0.30 -1.68 22.80
N SER A 159 -1.33 -0.93 23.18
CA SER A 159 -1.52 -0.40 24.55
C SER A 159 -2.99 -0.27 24.98
N GLY A 160 -3.90 -0.07 24.04
CA GLY A 160 -5.33 0.12 24.30
C GLY A 160 -6.07 -1.18 24.59
N SER A 161 -7.32 -1.03 25.03
CA SER A 161 -8.19 -2.18 25.26
C SER A 161 -8.43 -2.96 23.96
N LEU A 162 -8.85 -4.22 24.08
CA LEU A 162 -9.22 -5.01 22.89
C LEU A 162 -10.38 -4.38 22.10
N ASP A 163 -11.25 -3.61 22.76
CA ASP A 163 -12.35 -2.89 22.11
C ASP A 163 -11.85 -1.68 21.31
N ASP A 164 -10.94 -0.88 21.87
CA ASP A 164 -10.30 0.24 21.17
C ASP A 164 -9.51 -0.25 19.95
N ARG A 165 -8.78 -1.36 20.10
CA ARG A 165 -8.03 -2.00 19.01
C ARG A 165 -8.96 -2.53 17.91
N LYS A 166 -10.10 -3.12 18.27
CA LYS A 166 -11.13 -3.55 17.30
C LYS A 166 -11.77 -2.38 16.55
N LYS A 167 -12.02 -1.25 17.22
CA LYS A 167 -12.52 -0.01 16.58
C LYS A 167 -11.50 0.56 15.60
N GLY A 168 -10.23 0.63 15.98
CA GLY A 168 -9.14 1.08 15.09
C GLY A 168 -8.99 0.18 13.85
N LYS A 169 -9.08 -1.14 14.05
CA LYS A 169 -9.10 -2.13 12.96
C LYS A 169 -10.32 -1.99 12.05
N ALA A 170 -11.52 -1.77 12.60
CA ALA A 170 -12.72 -1.55 11.79
C ALA A 170 -12.63 -0.28 10.92
N ALA A 171 -12.08 0.82 11.47
CA ALA A 171 -11.81 2.03 10.70
C ALA A 171 -10.75 1.81 9.60
N ALA A 172 -9.73 0.97 9.86
CA ALA A 172 -8.75 0.58 8.86
C ALA A 172 -9.35 -0.26 7.72
N ASP A 173 -10.23 -1.21 8.04
CA ASP A 173 -10.96 -2.01 7.06
C ASP A 173 -11.88 -1.13 6.18
N GLU A 174 -12.59 -0.16 6.78
CA GLU A 174 -13.44 0.81 6.06
C GLU A 174 -12.62 1.69 5.11
N LEU A 175 -11.50 2.26 5.56
CA LEU A 175 -10.60 3.04 4.71
C LEU A 175 -10.02 2.21 3.55
N SER A 176 -9.71 0.93 3.79
CA SER A 176 -9.24 0.02 2.74
C SER A 176 -10.28 -0.16 1.63
N ILE A 177 -11.57 -0.15 1.98
CA ILE A 177 -12.70 -0.21 1.04
C ILE A 177 -12.89 1.13 0.33
N GLU A 178 -12.88 2.27 1.05
CA GLU A 178 -12.99 3.61 0.45
C GLU A 178 -11.88 3.85 -0.60
N ILE A 179 -10.63 3.53 -0.26
CA ILE A 179 -9.47 3.63 -1.18
C ILE A 179 -9.64 2.70 -2.38
N SER A 180 -10.07 1.45 -2.17
CA SER A 180 -10.29 0.49 -3.27
C SER A 180 -11.36 0.99 -4.25
N ASN A 181 -12.49 1.47 -3.73
CA ASN A 181 -13.58 2.00 -4.53
C ASN A 181 -13.16 3.26 -5.31
N LEU A 182 -12.35 4.13 -4.70
CA LEU A 182 -11.84 5.32 -5.36
C LEU A 182 -10.85 4.99 -6.49
N ILE A 183 -9.96 4.00 -6.30
CA ILE A 183 -9.08 3.52 -7.38
C ILE A 183 -9.92 2.98 -8.54
N SER A 184 -10.92 2.13 -8.25
CA SER A 184 -11.83 1.59 -9.26
C SER A 184 -12.64 2.66 -10.00
N SER A 185 -12.94 3.80 -9.36
CA SER A 185 -13.61 4.91 -10.05
C SER A 185 -12.69 5.59 -11.06
N ILE A 186 -11.38 5.65 -10.84
CA ILE A 186 -10.41 6.17 -11.84
C ILE A 186 -10.34 5.26 -13.06
N ASP A 187 -10.40 3.94 -12.87
CA ASP A 187 -10.47 2.97 -13.98
C ASP A 187 -11.76 3.11 -14.81
N SER A 188 -12.82 3.72 -14.26
CA SER A 188 -14.08 4.00 -14.95
C SER A 188 -14.14 5.37 -15.65
N VAL A 189 -13.10 6.21 -15.53
CA VAL A 189 -13.03 7.49 -16.23
C VAL A 189 -12.68 7.25 -17.69
N ASP A 190 -13.50 7.76 -18.60
CA ASP A 190 -13.21 7.74 -20.03
C ASP A 190 -12.08 8.73 -20.33
N VAL A 191 -10.92 8.20 -20.72
CA VAL A 191 -9.75 8.98 -21.15
C VAL A 191 -9.41 8.72 -22.63
N THR A 192 -10.38 8.24 -23.42
CA THR A 192 -10.19 7.83 -24.82
C THR A 192 -9.76 9.00 -25.72
N SER A 193 -10.07 10.25 -25.36
CA SER A 193 -9.56 11.46 -26.03
C SER A 193 -8.05 11.65 -25.89
N GLY A 194 -7.41 11.01 -24.90
CA GLY A 194 -6.00 11.18 -24.56
C GLY A 194 -5.71 12.44 -23.72
N THR A 195 -6.58 13.46 -23.77
CA THR A 195 -6.41 14.78 -23.11
C THR A 195 -6.03 14.67 -21.62
N TYR A 196 -6.59 13.67 -20.92
CA TYR A 196 -6.42 13.45 -19.47
C TYR A 196 -5.80 12.09 -19.10
N ALA A 197 -5.17 11.39 -20.05
CA ALA A 197 -4.59 10.07 -19.81
C ALA A 197 -3.50 10.10 -18.71
N ASP A 198 -2.61 11.09 -18.75
CA ASP A 198 -1.55 11.27 -17.73
C ASP A 198 -2.12 11.64 -16.37
N ASP A 199 -3.16 12.49 -16.31
CA ASP A 199 -3.83 12.84 -15.06
C ASP A 199 -4.42 11.59 -14.39
N ALA A 200 -5.15 10.76 -15.15
CA ALA A 200 -5.68 9.50 -14.65
C ALA A 200 -4.58 8.55 -14.15
N ASN A 201 -3.45 8.44 -14.85
CA ASN A 201 -2.31 7.61 -14.43
C ASN A 201 -1.66 8.13 -13.13
N ASN A 202 -1.54 9.45 -12.99
CA ASN A 202 -1.04 10.10 -11.77
C ASN A 202 -1.98 9.83 -10.58
N LEU A 203 -3.29 9.97 -10.75
CA LEU A 203 -4.27 9.66 -9.70
C LEU A 203 -4.27 8.17 -9.32
N LYS A 204 -4.13 7.24 -10.27
CA LYS A 204 -3.96 5.81 -9.97
C LYS A 204 -2.71 5.54 -9.15
N THR A 205 -1.62 6.26 -9.43
CA THR A 205 -0.35 6.14 -8.70
C THR A 205 -0.49 6.62 -7.25
N LEU A 206 -1.14 7.78 -7.03
CA LEU A 206 -1.50 8.26 -5.69
C LEU A 206 -2.36 7.26 -4.92
N GLY A 207 -3.41 6.73 -5.56
CA GLY A 207 -4.28 5.72 -4.98
C GLY A 207 -3.54 4.42 -4.61
N SER A 208 -2.60 3.97 -5.46
CA SER A 208 -1.75 2.81 -5.19
C SER A 208 -0.86 3.01 -3.96
N TRP A 209 -0.26 4.18 -3.77
CA TRP A 209 0.52 4.47 -2.56
C TRP A 209 -0.34 4.51 -1.30
N LEU A 210 -1.54 5.11 -1.36
CA LEU A 210 -2.49 5.05 -0.24
C LEU A 210 -2.91 3.61 0.07
N ARG A 211 -3.19 2.81 -0.95
CA ARG A 211 -3.51 1.39 -0.79
C ARG A 211 -2.38 0.63 -0.09
N ASN A 212 -1.15 0.73 -0.58
CA ASN A 212 -0.02 0.00 -0.01
C ASN A 212 0.31 0.44 1.43
N ARG A 213 0.09 1.72 1.75
CA ARG A 213 0.17 2.24 3.13
C ARG A 213 -0.93 1.64 4.01
N MET A 214 -2.16 1.59 3.50
CA MET A 214 -3.31 1.04 4.21
C MET A 214 -3.17 -0.48 4.41
N ASP A 215 -2.67 -1.23 3.44
CA ASP A 215 -2.41 -2.67 3.55
C ASP A 215 -1.42 -2.99 4.69
N ALA A 216 -0.39 -2.16 4.89
CA ALA A 216 0.54 -2.28 6.02
C ALA A 216 -0.12 -1.95 7.37
N LEU A 217 -0.93 -0.89 7.44
CA LEU A 217 -1.69 -0.51 8.63
C LEU A 217 -2.74 -1.55 9.01
N SER A 218 -3.53 -2.05 8.06
CA SER A 218 -4.50 -3.13 8.28
C SER A 218 -3.82 -4.42 8.74
N SER A 219 -2.66 -4.77 8.17
CA SER A 219 -1.84 -5.89 8.65
C SER A 219 -1.39 -5.68 10.10
N ALA A 220 -1.00 -4.46 10.49
CA ALA A 220 -0.61 -4.14 11.86
C ALA A 220 -1.81 -4.17 12.82
N TRP A 221 -3.00 -3.72 12.39
CA TRP A 221 -4.25 -3.83 13.14
C TRP A 221 -4.72 -5.29 13.31
N ASP A 222 -4.58 -6.14 12.29
CA ASP A 222 -4.88 -7.57 12.39
C ASP A 222 -4.00 -8.25 13.45
N VAL A 223 -2.68 -7.98 13.43
CA VAL A 223 -1.77 -8.47 14.47
C VAL A 223 -2.12 -7.86 15.83
N SER A 224 -2.47 -6.57 15.88
CA SER A 224 -2.91 -5.87 17.09
C SER A 224 -4.07 -6.58 17.78
N VAL A 225 -5.17 -6.87 17.06
CA VAL A 225 -6.36 -7.52 17.66
C VAL A 225 -6.18 -9.01 17.94
N SER A 226 -5.13 -9.64 17.41
CA SER A 226 -4.84 -11.07 17.63
C SER A 226 -4.26 -11.41 19.01
N TYR A 227 -3.75 -10.42 19.75
CA TYR A 227 -3.18 -10.61 21.09
C TYR A 227 -4.09 -10.07 22.20
N ASP A 228 -4.27 -10.87 23.25
CA ASP A 228 -4.91 -10.41 24.49
C ASP A 228 -4.00 -9.37 25.19
N ASP A 229 -2.76 -9.75 25.49
CA ASP A 229 -1.70 -8.85 25.95
C ASP A 229 -0.97 -8.22 24.76
N ALA A 230 -1.49 -7.07 24.32
CA ALA A 230 -0.89 -6.28 23.25
C ALA A 230 0.45 -5.65 23.66
N GLN A 231 0.63 -5.28 24.94
CA GLN A 231 1.81 -4.57 25.40
C GLN A 231 3.05 -5.47 25.40
N ALA A 232 2.91 -6.72 25.86
CA ALA A 232 3.98 -7.73 25.75
C ALA A 232 4.32 -8.12 24.30
N ASN A 233 3.43 -7.85 23.34
CA ASN A 233 3.60 -8.19 21.93
C ASN A 233 3.82 -6.97 21.01
N ALA A 234 4.06 -5.78 21.57
CA ALA A 234 4.15 -4.52 20.84
C ALA A 234 5.10 -4.55 19.62
N GLY A 235 6.26 -5.22 19.73
CA GLY A 235 7.20 -5.37 18.61
C GLY A 235 6.63 -6.18 17.44
N LYS A 236 5.84 -7.22 17.70
CA LYS A 236 5.16 -8.01 16.65
C LYS A 236 4.02 -7.23 16.01
N ILE A 237 3.26 -6.51 16.84
CA ILE A 237 2.15 -5.65 16.41
C ILE A 237 2.63 -4.56 15.45
N LYS A 238 3.79 -3.96 15.73
CA LYS A 238 4.39 -2.92 14.87
C LYS A 238 5.17 -3.47 13.67
N ALA A 239 5.55 -4.74 13.66
CA ALA A 239 6.39 -5.32 12.61
C ALA A 239 5.88 -5.10 11.17
N PRO A 240 4.57 -5.17 10.85
CA PRO A 240 4.08 -4.92 9.48
C PRO A 240 4.29 -3.49 8.97
N LEU A 241 4.60 -2.52 9.85
CA LEU A 241 4.86 -1.13 9.47
C LEU A 241 6.31 -0.89 9.01
N TYR A 242 7.17 -1.90 9.05
CA TYR A 242 8.59 -1.79 8.71
C TYR A 242 9.01 -2.84 7.68
N ASN A 243 9.98 -2.49 6.84
CA ASN A 243 10.63 -3.45 5.94
C ASN A 243 11.70 -4.29 6.69
N SER A 244 12.37 -5.19 5.97
CA SER A 244 13.47 -6.02 6.51
C SER A 244 14.62 -5.23 7.13
N ASP A 245 14.80 -3.99 6.69
CA ASP A 245 15.93 -3.12 7.03
C ASP A 245 15.56 -2.14 8.16
N GLY A 246 14.33 -2.24 8.70
CA GLY A 246 13.82 -1.39 9.78
C GLY A 246 13.30 -0.02 9.34
N ALA A 247 13.22 0.26 8.03
CA ALA A 247 12.63 1.49 7.52
C ALA A 247 11.10 1.41 7.49
N SER A 248 10.40 2.50 7.84
CA SER A 248 8.94 2.55 7.83
C SER A 248 8.39 2.51 6.40
N VAL A 249 7.51 1.53 6.13
CA VAL A 249 6.83 1.44 4.83
C VAL A 249 5.71 2.47 4.73
N THR A 250 5.04 2.78 5.85
CA THR A 250 3.96 3.77 5.90
C THR A 250 4.46 5.18 5.59
N GLU A 251 5.57 5.59 6.21
CA GLU A 251 6.23 6.87 5.93
C GLU A 251 6.74 6.95 4.48
N SER A 252 7.29 5.85 3.95
CA SER A 252 7.78 5.80 2.58
C SER A 252 6.66 6.10 1.56
N TYR A 253 5.49 5.49 1.72
CA TYR A 253 4.33 5.78 0.85
C TYR A 253 3.69 7.14 1.12
N ARG A 254 3.63 7.58 2.39
CA ARG A 254 3.16 8.94 2.73
C ARG A 254 4.01 10.01 2.06
N LYS A 255 5.34 9.85 2.08
CA LYS A 255 6.27 10.78 1.44
C LYS A 255 6.06 10.83 -0.08
N LEU A 256 5.97 9.66 -0.75
CA LEU A 256 5.70 9.59 -2.19
C LEU A 256 4.40 10.30 -2.58
N PHE A 257 3.32 10.08 -1.82
CA PHE A 257 2.06 10.78 -1.99
C PHE A 257 2.22 12.29 -1.82
N ASN A 258 2.76 12.74 -0.68
CA ASN A 258 2.86 14.17 -0.34
C ASN A 258 3.75 14.96 -1.31
N ASP A 259 4.88 14.38 -1.74
CA ASP A 259 5.81 15.00 -2.69
C ASP A 259 5.17 15.21 -4.08
N SER A 260 4.23 14.35 -4.46
CA SER A 260 3.63 14.33 -5.80
C SER A 260 2.27 15.01 -5.87
N TYR A 261 1.47 14.94 -4.79
CA TYR A 261 0.05 15.30 -4.76
C TYR A 261 -0.23 16.68 -5.35
N SER A 262 0.41 17.73 -4.82
CA SER A 262 0.15 19.11 -5.27
C SER A 262 0.52 19.38 -6.73
N GLY A 263 1.52 18.66 -7.27
CA GLY A 263 1.96 18.75 -8.66
C GLY A 263 1.12 17.94 -9.65
N TRP A 264 0.27 17.03 -9.16
CA TRP A 264 -0.57 16.14 -9.97
C TRP A 264 -2.07 16.50 -9.90
N LYS A 265 -2.39 17.72 -9.48
CA LYS A 265 -3.75 18.24 -9.59
C LYS A 265 -4.13 18.34 -11.09
N PRO A 266 -5.24 17.73 -11.53
CA PRO A 266 -5.73 17.90 -12.90
C PRO A 266 -5.93 19.39 -13.23
N ALA A 267 -5.49 19.79 -14.42
CA ALA A 267 -5.69 21.13 -14.95
C ALA A 267 -6.78 21.11 -16.04
N ASP A 268 -7.60 22.16 -16.12
CA ASP A 268 -8.58 22.30 -17.19
C ASP A 268 -7.84 22.54 -18.53
N LYS A 269 -8.09 21.66 -19.50
CA LYS A 269 -7.47 21.69 -20.84
C LYS A 269 -8.47 22.09 -21.93
N ASN A 270 -9.71 22.44 -21.58
CA ASN A 270 -10.76 22.82 -22.53
C ASN A 270 -10.52 24.23 -23.12
N GLY A 271 -9.49 24.38 -23.96
CA GLY A 271 -9.18 25.64 -24.64
C GLY A 271 -7.72 25.86 -25.04
N SER A 272 -6.87 24.80 -25.06
CA SER A 272 -5.48 24.85 -25.55
C SER A 272 -5.33 24.27 -26.96
#